data_AF-A0A0X8GM78-F1
#
_entry.id   AF-A0A0X8GM78-F1
#
_cell.length_a   1.000
_cell.length_b   1.000
_cell.length_c   1.000
_cell.angle_alpha   90.00
_cell.angle_beta   90.00
_cell.angle_gamma   90.00
#
_symmetry.space_group_name_H-M   'P 1'
#
loop_
_entity.id
_entity.type
_entity.pdbx_description
1 polymer ?
#
loop_
_entity_poly.entity_id
_entity_poly.type
_entity_poly.pdbx_seq_one_letter_code
_entity_poly.pdbx_strand_id
1 'polypeptide(L)'
;MSKTIQSIELYQPSNGTEGELFISDWCANCEQDKEHNCPILGKTMQYNIDDPEYPKEWVKTQSGPKCTVFIEVGGSIPIIDTKTLSLF
;
A
#
# COMPACT_ATOMS: atom_id res chain seq x y z
N MET A 1 1.59 -30.73 8.17
CA MET A 1 1.17 -29.65 7.26
C MET A 1 1.77 -28.35 7.78
N SER A 2 2.95 -27.99 7.29
CA SER A 2 3.69 -26.81 7.75
C SER A 2 2.99 -25.57 7.20
N LYS A 3 2.29 -24.80 8.05
CA LYS A 3 1.84 -23.45 7.69
C LYS A 3 3.09 -22.63 7.46
N THR A 4 3.43 -22.38 6.20
CA THR A 4 4.49 -21.45 5.82
C THR A 4 4.12 -20.09 6.39
N ILE A 5 4.87 -19.63 7.39
CA ILE A 5 4.76 -18.26 7.89
C ILE A 5 5.19 -17.37 6.73
N GLN A 6 4.23 -16.71 6.08
CA GLN A 6 4.53 -15.72 5.06
C GLN A 6 5.17 -14.53 5.78
N SER A 7 6.49 -14.38 5.63
CA SER A 7 7.20 -13.18 6.05
C SER A 7 6.69 -12.00 5.21
N ILE A 8 6.08 -11.03 5.89
CA ILE A 8 5.60 -9.78 5.33
C ILE A 8 6.47 -8.71 5.96
N GLU A 9 7.29 -8.04 5.14
CA GLU A 9 8.16 -6.96 5.57
C GLU A 9 7.64 -5.63 5.00
N LEU A 10 7.94 -4.51 5.66
CA LEU A 10 7.70 -3.19 5.09
C LEU A 10 8.53 -3.04 3.80
N TYR A 11 7.93 -2.41 2.79
CA TYR A 11 8.56 -2.24 1.50
C TYR A 11 8.85 -0.76 1.23
N GLN A 12 10.13 -0.47 0.97
CA GLN A 12 10.59 0.78 0.35
C GLN A 12 11.39 0.40 -0.91
N PRO A 13 11.14 1.07 -2.05
CA PRO A 13 11.93 0.85 -3.26
C PRO A 13 13.41 1.19 -3.04
N SER A 14 14.30 0.38 -3.62
CA SER A 14 15.75 0.56 -3.45
C SER A 14 16.28 1.75 -4.25
N ASN A 15 15.56 2.17 -5.29
CA ASN A 15 15.90 3.29 -6.16
C ASN A 15 14.65 3.83 -6.89
N GLY A 16 14.83 4.95 -7.61
CA GLY A 16 13.75 5.60 -8.34
C GLY A 16 13.12 4.75 -9.44
N THR A 17 13.90 3.93 -10.15
CA THR A 17 13.37 3.05 -11.20
C THR A 17 12.48 1.94 -10.63
N GLU A 18 12.90 1.31 -9.54
CA GLU A 18 12.07 0.32 -8.84
C GLU A 18 10.78 0.96 -8.32
N GLY A 19 10.87 2.19 -7.79
CA GLY A 19 9.72 2.96 -7.33
C GLY A 19 8.76 3.27 -8.46
N GLU A 20 9.25 3.76 -9.60
CA GLU A 20 8.42 4.07 -10.77
C GLU A 20 7.72 2.83 -11.32
N LEU A 21 8.42 1.69 -11.41
CA LEU A 21 7.81 0.41 -11.83
C LEU A 21 6.71 -0.02 -10.87
N PHE A 22 6.96 0.05 -9.56
CA PHE A 22 5.95 -0.29 -8.55
C PHE A 22 4.72 0.62 -8.65
N ILE A 23 4.93 1.93 -8.80
CA ILE A 23 3.85 2.92 -8.92
C ILE A 23 3.07 2.70 -10.22
N SER A 24 3.74 2.41 -11.33
CA SER A 24 3.10 2.12 -12.62
C SER A 24 2.27 0.83 -12.59
N ASP A 25 2.76 -0.22 -11.96
CA ASP A 25 2.06 -1.51 -11.90
C ASP A 25 0.89 -1.49 -10.89
N TRP A 26 1.05 -0.76 -9.77
CA TRP A 26 0.07 -0.73 -8.69
C TRP A 26 -0.70 0.58 -8.61
N CYS A 27 -0.03 1.68 -8.27
CA CYS A 27 -0.72 2.93 -7.92
C CYS A 27 -1.48 3.51 -9.12
N ALA A 28 -0.90 3.51 -10.32
CA ALA A 28 -1.55 3.97 -11.54
C ALA A 28 -2.81 3.15 -11.92
N ASN A 29 -2.91 1.91 -11.44
CA ASN A 29 -4.05 1.02 -11.64
C ASN A 29 -4.95 0.92 -10.40
N CYS A 30 -4.77 1.80 -9.41
CA CYS A 30 -5.53 1.81 -8.17
C CYS A 30 -6.68 2.83 -8.24
N GLU A 31 -7.91 2.43 -7.93
CA GLU A 31 -9.08 3.32 -7.84
C GLU A 31 -8.84 4.45 -6.83
N GLN A 32 -8.05 4.22 -5.78
CA GLN A 32 -7.70 5.27 -4.80
C GLN A 32 -6.79 6.37 -5.37
N ASP A 33 -6.02 6.08 -6.43
CA ASP A 33 -5.10 7.04 -7.03
C ASP A 33 -5.63 7.63 -8.34
N LYS A 34 -6.86 7.32 -8.72
CA LYS A 34 -7.48 7.81 -9.96
C LYS A 34 -7.47 9.34 -10.12
N GLU A 35 -7.58 10.05 -9.00
CA GLU A 35 -7.51 11.52 -8.94
C GLU A 35 -6.14 12.02 -8.47
N HIS A 36 -5.10 11.17 -8.48
CA HIS A 36 -3.74 11.44 -7.98
C HIS A 36 -3.68 11.91 -6.52
N ASN A 37 -4.62 11.43 -5.70
CA ASN A 37 -4.78 11.83 -4.31
C ASN A 37 -4.63 10.65 -3.34
N CYS A 38 -3.97 9.56 -3.74
CA CYS A 38 -3.73 8.44 -2.84
C CYS A 38 -2.84 8.89 -1.66
N PRO A 39 -3.34 8.91 -0.41
CA PRO A 39 -2.58 9.41 0.73
C PRO A 39 -1.38 8.52 1.07
N ILE A 40 -1.44 7.23 0.69
CA ILE A 40 -0.36 6.27 0.91
C ILE A 40 0.82 6.59 0.00
N LEU A 41 0.57 6.78 -1.30
CA LEU A 41 1.62 7.13 -2.26
C LEU A 41 2.31 8.42 -1.83
N GLY A 42 1.55 9.46 -1.49
CA GLY A 42 2.11 10.72 -0.99
C GLY A 42 3.03 10.53 0.23
N LYS A 43 2.61 9.71 1.21
CA LYS A 43 3.43 9.42 2.38
C LYS A 43 4.71 8.66 2.07
N THR A 44 4.70 7.74 1.10
CA THR A 44 5.95 7.04 0.68
C THR A 44 6.99 7.96 0.04
N MET A 45 6.55 9.11 -0.50
CA MET A 45 7.44 10.14 -1.04
C MET A 45 7.92 11.13 0.03
N GLN A 46 7.17 11.26 1.13
CA GLN A 46 7.45 12.21 2.20
C GLN A 46 8.31 11.62 3.33
N TYR A 47 8.09 10.35 3.66
CA TYR A 47 8.68 9.70 4.84
C TYR A 47 9.63 8.56 4.47
N ASN A 48 10.58 8.25 5.35
CA ASN A 48 11.46 7.08 5.23
C ASN A 48 10.83 5.84 5.87
N ILE A 49 11.26 4.63 5.50
CA ILE A 49 10.66 3.37 6.01
C ILE A 49 10.67 3.23 7.54
N ASP A 50 11.63 3.83 8.22
CA ASP A 50 11.76 3.79 9.69
C ASP A 50 10.90 4.85 10.39
N ASP A 51 10.26 5.75 9.63
CA ASP A 51 9.40 6.79 10.17
C ASP A 51 8.06 6.20 10.64
N PRO A 52 7.55 6.56 11.83
CA PRO A 52 6.25 6.09 12.30
C PRO A 52 5.09 6.47 11.37
N GLU A 53 5.24 7.51 10.55
CA GLU A 53 4.25 7.95 9.57
C GLU A 53 4.36 7.24 8.21
N TYR A 54 5.41 6.44 7.99
CA TYR A 54 5.56 5.64 6.79
C TYR A 54 4.39 4.64 6.67
N PRO A 55 3.75 4.54 5.51
CA PRO A 55 2.58 3.68 5.35
C PRO A 55 2.96 2.20 5.49
N LYS A 56 2.11 1.46 6.20
CA LYS A 56 2.32 0.03 6.47
C LYS A 56 1.71 -0.88 5.41
N GLU A 57 1.02 -0.27 4.45
CA GLU A 57 0.31 -0.94 3.38
C GLU A 57 1.25 -1.39 2.25
N TRP A 58 2.39 -0.72 2.08
CA TRP A 58 3.44 -1.15 1.16
C TRP A 58 4.27 -2.24 1.83
N VAL A 59 4.10 -3.47 1.37
CA VAL A 59 4.74 -4.64 1.94
C VAL A 59 5.42 -5.49 0.91
N LYS A 60 6.52 -6.14 1.30
CA LYS A 60 7.22 -7.12 0.51
C LYS A 60 6.85 -8.51 1.02
N THR A 61 6.32 -9.31 0.12
CA THR A 61 6.00 -10.72 0.35
C THR A 61 6.96 -11.62 -0.43
N GLN A 62 6.85 -12.93 -0.25
CA GLN A 62 7.59 -13.91 -1.06
C GLN A 62 7.31 -13.78 -2.57
N SER A 63 6.12 -13.29 -2.94
CA SER A 63 5.74 -13.06 -4.34
C SER A 63 6.21 -11.72 -4.89
N GLY A 64 6.80 -10.85 -4.06
CA GLY A 64 7.21 -9.51 -4.44
C GLY A 64 6.52 -8.39 -3.63
N PRO A 65 6.82 -7.13 -3.96
CA PRO A 65 6.21 -5.97 -3.33
C PRO A 65 4.74 -5.83 -3.75
N LYS A 66 3.90 -5.37 -2.83
CA LYS A 66 2.48 -5.11 -3.07
C LYS A 66 1.94 -4.04 -2.13
N CYS A 67 0.83 -3.41 -2.53
CA CYS A 67 0.03 -2.57 -1.65
C CYS A 67 -1.15 -3.38 -1.10
N THR A 68 -1.31 -3.47 0.22
CA THR A 68 -2.37 -4.28 0.85
C THR A 68 -3.77 -3.67 0.73
N VAL A 69 -3.85 -2.38 0.39
CA VAL A 69 -5.12 -1.67 0.17
C VAL A 69 -5.32 -1.30 -1.30
N PHE A 70 -4.58 -1.95 -2.20
CA PHE A 70 -4.80 -1.82 -3.63
C PHE A 70 -6.23 -2.24 -3.99
N ILE A 71 -6.87 -1.40 -4.79
CA ILE A 71 -8.19 -1.65 -5.34
C ILE A 71 -8.07 -1.37 -6.83
N GLU A 72 -8.25 -2.38 -7.66
CA GLU A 72 -8.19 -2.21 -9.11
C GLU A 72 -9.22 -1.15 -9.58
N VAL A 73 -8.87 -0.38 -10.61
CA VAL A 73 -9.78 0.63 -11.19
C VAL A 73 -11.14 0.02 -11.52
N GLY A 74 -12.21 0.70 -11.10
CA GLY A 74 -13.58 0.21 -11.20
C GLY A 74 -14.02 -0.72 -10.05
N GLY A 75 -13.11 -1.06 -9.14
CA GLY A 75 -13.41 -1.73 -7.88
C GLY A 75 -14.18 -0.84 -6.91
N SER A 76 -14.95 -1.45 -6.01
CA SER A 76 -15.66 -0.72 -4.96
C SER A 76 -14.73 -0.43 -3.78
N ILE A 77 -14.51 0.84 -3.47
CA ILE A 77 -13.79 1.24 -2.25
C ILE A 77 -14.66 0.87 -1.04
N PRO A 78 -14.19 -0.01 -0.13
CA PRO A 78 -14.97 -0.36 1.04
C PRO A 78 -15.13 0.89 1.91
N ILE A 79 -16.39 1.27 2.14
CA ILE A 79 -16.73 2.40 2.99
C ILE A 79 -16.50 1.95 4.43
N ILE A 80 -15.32 2.25 4.98
CA ILE A 80 -15.05 2.03 6.40
C ILE A 80 -15.76 3.15 7.15
N ASP A 81 -16.93 2.85 7.73
CA ASP A 81 -17.60 3.76 8.64
C ASP A 81 -16.77 3.91 9.92
N THR A 82 -15.92 4.94 9.95
CA THR A 82 -15.07 5.27 11.10
C THR A 82 -15.87 5.79 12.31
N LYS A 83 -17.21 5.93 12.19
CA LYS A 83 -18.10 6.36 13.27
C LYS A 83 -18.62 5.22 14.15
N THR A 84 -18.50 3.96 13.73
CA THR A 84 -18.93 2.81 14.55
C THR A 84 -17.81 2.26 15.46
N LEU A 85 -16.57 2.74 15.32
CA LEU A 85 -15.43 2.40 16.21
C LEU A 85 -15.53 3.02 17.62
N SER A 86 -16.53 3.86 17.88
CA SER A 86 -16.78 4.47 19.21
C SER A 86 -17.86 3.74 20.02
N LEU A 87 -18.30 2.56 19.60
CA LEU A 87 -19.39 1.78 20.23
C LEU A 87 -18.91 0.52 21.00
N PHE A 88 -17.60 0.32 21.15
CA PHE A 88 -17.02 -0.80 21.91
C PHE A 88 -15.94 -0.34 22.90
#